data_AF-W4UVQ1-F1
#
_entry.id   AF-W4UVQ1-F1
#
_cell.length_a   1.000
_cell.length_b   1.000
_cell.length_c   1.000
_cell.angle_alpha   90.00
_cell.angle_beta   90.00
_cell.angle_gamma   90.00
#
_symmetry.space_group_name_H-M   'P 1'
#
loop_
_entity.id
_entity.type
_entity.pdbx_description
1 polymer ?
#
loop_
_entity_poly.entity_id
_entity_poly.type
_entity_poly.pdbx_seq_one_letter_code
_entity_poly.pdbx_strand_id
1 'polypeptide(L)'
;MLAFIDSVPAQGVDALQNDPLYQLALGFYFMHIDKVAREKQKFQSRNMELYASYLQAYAEKHQGEMFSFDANRTLRYSVGKVKSALPGEGIVYTPFTTVDGLMARKRMFTGNNDFRLPARLGSLIDKQDFGTYWKAGETPVCCFLTDANTAAGSSGSPVLNGKGELVGINFDRIWQGVSSTYEWNPEKSRNIVVDIRYILWVIEKYSASAYLLNELKVNR
;
A
#
# COMPACT_ATOMS: atom_id res chain seq x y z
N MET A 1 1.96 -14.58 -29.43
CA MET A 1 0.72 -15.06 -28.80
C MET A 1 -0.51 -14.40 -29.43
N LEU A 2 -0.64 -13.06 -29.41
CA LEU A 2 -1.77 -12.37 -30.08
C LEU A 2 -1.78 -12.59 -31.60
N ALA A 3 -0.64 -12.42 -32.28
CA ALA A 3 -0.52 -12.72 -33.71
C ALA A 3 -0.76 -14.19 -34.10
N PHE A 4 -0.67 -15.13 -33.14
CA PHE A 4 -0.98 -16.54 -33.36
C PHE A 4 -2.50 -16.76 -33.30
N ILE A 5 -3.18 -16.15 -32.31
CA ILE A 5 -4.64 -16.18 -32.14
C ILE A 5 -5.35 -15.57 -33.36
N ASP A 6 -4.83 -14.47 -33.91
CA ASP A 6 -5.42 -13.79 -35.06
C ASP A 6 -5.24 -14.54 -36.40
N SER A 7 -4.30 -15.51 -36.44
CA SER A 7 -3.99 -16.30 -37.65
C SER A 7 -4.77 -17.61 -37.77
N VAL A 8 -5.61 -17.97 -36.79
CA VAL A 8 -6.30 -19.27 -36.72
C VAL A 8 -7.67 -19.20 -37.43
N PRO A 9 -7.86 -19.82 -38.62
CA PRO A 9 -9.18 -19.95 -39.24
C PRO A 9 -10.03 -20.98 -38.47
N ALA A 10 -11.31 -21.18 -38.79
CA ALA A 10 -12.14 -22.22 -38.17
C ALA A 10 -11.55 -23.66 -38.25
N GLN A 11 -10.63 -23.93 -39.19
CA GLN A 11 -9.80 -25.15 -39.29
C GLN A 11 -8.67 -25.25 -38.25
N GLY A 12 -8.36 -24.18 -37.53
CA GLY A 12 -7.25 -24.13 -36.60
C GLY A 12 -7.59 -24.57 -35.18
N VAL A 13 -8.82 -25.06 -34.94
CA VAL A 13 -9.14 -25.85 -33.73
C VAL A 13 -8.30 -27.12 -33.69
N ASP A 14 -8.12 -27.80 -34.82
CA ASP A 14 -7.31 -29.04 -34.89
C ASP A 14 -5.81 -28.74 -34.74
N ALA A 15 -5.34 -27.64 -35.34
CA ALA A 15 -3.95 -27.19 -35.18
C ALA A 15 -3.65 -26.78 -33.72
N LEU A 16 -4.57 -26.08 -33.06
CA LEU A 16 -4.47 -25.77 -31.63
C LEU A 16 -4.56 -27.01 -30.76
N GLN A 17 -5.49 -27.93 -31.05
CA GLN A 17 -5.60 -29.20 -30.33
C GLN A 17 -4.31 -30.01 -30.42
N ASN A 18 -3.60 -29.98 -31.53
CA ASN A 18 -2.33 -30.72 -31.67
C ASN A 18 -1.09 -29.90 -31.29
N ASP A 19 -1.26 -28.63 -30.90
CA ASP A 19 -0.14 -27.78 -30.47
C ASP A 19 0.48 -28.32 -29.16
N PRO A 20 1.80 -28.61 -29.13
CA PRO A 20 2.45 -29.18 -27.95
C PRO A 20 2.37 -28.29 -26.70
N LEU A 21 2.36 -26.95 -26.85
CA LEU A 21 2.23 -26.02 -25.74
C LEU A 21 0.80 -26.01 -25.21
N TYR A 22 -0.20 -26.05 -26.09
CA TYR A 22 -1.60 -26.18 -25.71
C TYR A 22 -1.88 -27.52 -25.00
N GLN A 23 -1.35 -28.63 -25.52
CA GLN A 23 -1.45 -29.94 -24.87
C GLN A 23 -0.76 -29.97 -23.50
N LEU A 24 0.41 -29.35 -23.36
CA LEU A 24 1.08 -29.21 -22.08
C LEU A 24 0.23 -28.40 -21.08
N ALA A 25 -0.33 -27.26 -21.52
CA ALA A 25 -1.19 -26.42 -20.70
C ALA A 25 -2.47 -27.17 -20.26
N LEU A 26 -3.10 -27.91 -21.16
CA LEU A 26 -4.23 -28.79 -20.84
C LEU A 26 -3.84 -29.87 -19.83
N GLY A 27 -2.68 -30.50 -20.00
CA GLY A 27 -2.15 -31.48 -19.05
C GLY A 27 -2.02 -30.90 -17.64
N PHE A 28 -1.44 -29.70 -17.50
CA PHE A 28 -1.37 -29.00 -16.21
C PHE A 28 -2.75 -28.62 -15.66
N TYR A 29 -3.65 -28.13 -16.53
CA TYR A 29 -5.01 -27.77 -16.14
C TYR A 29 -5.79 -28.96 -15.61
N PHE A 30 -5.80 -30.09 -16.33
CA PHE A 30 -6.50 -31.30 -15.91
C PHE A 30 -5.88 -31.88 -14.64
N MET A 31 -4.55 -31.94 -14.53
CA MET A 31 -3.89 -32.34 -13.29
C MET A 31 -4.31 -31.45 -12.11
N HIS A 32 -4.37 -30.13 -12.32
CA HIS A 32 -4.81 -29.19 -11.29
C HIS A 32 -6.27 -29.46 -10.89
N ILE A 33 -7.21 -29.48 -11.84
CA ILE A 33 -8.62 -29.68 -11.54
C ILE A 33 -8.87 -31.06 -10.91
N ASP A 34 -8.27 -32.10 -11.48
CA ASP A 34 -8.63 -33.47 -11.13
C ASP A 34 -8.00 -33.96 -9.83
N LYS A 35 -6.78 -33.53 -9.53
CA LYS A 35 -6.01 -34.01 -8.38
C LYS A 35 -5.84 -32.96 -7.29
N VAL A 36 -5.69 -31.69 -7.66
CA VAL A 36 -5.35 -30.63 -6.68
C VAL A 36 -6.59 -29.89 -6.20
N ALA A 37 -7.40 -29.36 -7.13
CA ALA A 37 -8.54 -28.50 -6.82
C ALA A 37 -9.63 -29.25 -6.05
N ARG A 38 -9.94 -30.49 -6.43
CA ARG A 38 -10.93 -31.33 -5.71
C ARG A 38 -10.52 -31.60 -4.26
N GLU A 39 -9.30 -32.09 -4.03
CA GLU A 39 -8.81 -32.35 -2.66
C GLU A 39 -8.70 -31.06 -1.85
N LYS A 40 -8.18 -29.99 -2.45
CA LYS A 40 -8.12 -28.67 -1.82
C LYS A 40 -9.51 -28.19 -1.39
N GLN A 41 -10.51 -28.31 -2.26
CA GLN A 41 -11.88 -27.88 -1.95
C GLN A 41 -12.45 -28.66 -0.77
N LYS A 42 -12.24 -29.97 -0.72
CA LYS A 42 -12.67 -30.83 0.40
C LYS A 42 -12.07 -30.36 1.73
N PHE A 43 -10.76 -30.11 1.78
CA PHE A 43 -10.11 -29.61 2.99
C PHE A 43 -10.52 -28.16 3.33
N GLN A 44 -10.72 -27.31 2.32
CA GLN A 44 -11.16 -25.93 2.53
C GLN A 44 -12.57 -25.85 3.12
N SER A 45 -13.52 -26.66 2.64
CA SER A 45 -14.87 -26.73 3.21
C SER A 45 -14.82 -27.14 4.68
N ARG A 46 -14.05 -28.19 5.00
CA ARG A 46 -13.90 -28.63 6.40
C ARG A 46 -13.22 -27.57 7.27
N ASN A 47 -12.18 -26.91 6.75
CA ASN A 47 -11.49 -25.85 7.46
C ASN A 47 -12.42 -24.65 7.72
N MET A 48 -13.29 -24.29 6.78
CA MET A 48 -14.24 -23.18 6.95
C MET A 48 -15.24 -23.45 8.08
N GLU A 49 -15.78 -24.67 8.17
CA GLU A 49 -16.65 -25.09 9.29
C GLU A 49 -15.93 -24.99 10.64
N LEU A 50 -14.72 -25.53 10.72
CA LEU A 50 -13.93 -25.53 11.96
C LEU A 50 -13.51 -24.11 12.35
N TYR A 51 -13.15 -23.28 11.37
CA TYR A 51 -12.76 -21.89 11.60
C TYR A 51 -13.94 -21.05 12.09
N ALA A 52 -15.15 -21.28 11.60
CA ALA A 52 -16.35 -20.62 12.11
C ALA A 52 -16.59 -20.94 13.59
N SER A 53 -16.52 -22.23 13.98
CA SER A 53 -16.63 -22.64 15.39
C SER A 53 -15.51 -22.06 16.26
N TYR A 54 -14.27 -22.00 15.73
CA TYR A 54 -13.16 -21.36 16.42
C TYR A 54 -13.39 -19.87 16.65
N LEU A 55 -13.84 -19.14 15.62
CA LEU A 55 -14.13 -17.70 15.75
C LEU A 55 -15.27 -17.43 16.73
N GLN A 56 -16.29 -18.29 16.76
CA GLN A 56 -17.36 -18.19 17.75
C GLN A 56 -16.81 -18.38 19.18
N ALA A 57 -16.07 -19.46 19.43
CA ALA A 57 -15.48 -19.72 20.74
C ALA A 57 -14.47 -18.62 21.16
N TYR A 58 -13.73 -18.07 20.19
CA TYR A 58 -12.84 -16.94 20.41
C TYR A 58 -13.62 -15.69 20.82
N ALA A 59 -14.72 -15.37 20.12
CA ALA A 59 -15.55 -14.22 20.45
C ALA A 59 -16.22 -14.35 21.83
N GLU A 60 -16.68 -15.56 22.19
CA GLU A 60 -17.24 -15.87 23.51
C GLU A 60 -16.20 -15.72 24.62
N LYS A 61 -14.97 -16.23 24.39
CA LYS A 61 -13.85 -16.10 25.35
C LYS A 61 -13.45 -14.65 25.61
N HIS A 62 -13.47 -13.82 24.57
CA HIS A 62 -13.06 -12.41 24.62
C HIS A 62 -14.26 -11.46 24.76
N GLN A 63 -15.38 -11.95 25.30
CA GLN A 63 -16.58 -11.14 25.48
C GLN A 63 -16.31 -9.93 26.39
N GLY A 64 -16.61 -8.73 25.89
CA GLY A 64 -16.36 -7.47 26.59
C GLY A 64 -15.00 -6.84 26.29
N GLU A 65 -14.10 -7.54 25.58
CA GLU A 65 -12.87 -6.96 25.06
C GLU A 65 -13.10 -6.29 23.71
N MET A 66 -12.38 -5.19 23.46
CA MET A 66 -12.35 -4.55 22.15
C MET A 66 -11.38 -5.29 21.23
N PHE A 67 -11.91 -6.08 20.29
CA PHE A 67 -11.14 -6.69 19.21
C PHE A 67 -11.84 -6.51 17.85
N SER A 68 -11.08 -6.69 16.76
CA SER A 68 -11.59 -6.62 15.39
C SER A 68 -11.49 -7.99 14.72
N PHE A 69 -12.49 -8.32 13.91
CA PHE A 69 -12.41 -9.45 12.98
C PHE A 69 -11.57 -9.10 11.75
N ASP A 70 -11.14 -10.14 11.03
CA ASP A 70 -10.35 -10.04 9.81
C ASP A 70 -10.96 -9.07 8.78
N ALA A 71 -10.09 -8.39 8.03
CA ALA A 71 -10.50 -7.54 6.94
C ALA A 71 -11.10 -8.39 5.80
N ASN A 72 -12.29 -8.00 5.34
CA ASN A 72 -13.03 -8.70 4.29
C ASN A 72 -13.48 -7.75 3.17
N ARG A 73 -12.66 -6.72 2.87
CA ARG A 73 -12.94 -5.66 1.88
C ARG A 73 -14.19 -4.83 2.17
N THR A 74 -14.58 -4.73 3.44
CA THR A 74 -15.60 -3.79 3.92
C THR A 74 -14.95 -2.56 4.54
N LEU A 75 -15.71 -1.47 4.70
CA LEU A 75 -15.24 -0.26 5.36
C LEU A 75 -14.84 -0.55 6.81
N ARG A 76 -13.65 -0.10 7.20
CA ARG A 76 -13.12 -0.15 8.57
C ARG A 76 -12.44 1.18 8.88
N TYR A 77 -12.26 1.46 10.16
CA TYR A 77 -11.39 2.54 10.62
C TYR A 77 -10.37 1.99 11.61
N SER A 78 -9.21 2.63 11.69
CA SER A 78 -8.20 2.39 12.70
C SER A 78 -7.70 3.72 13.21
N VAL A 79 -7.42 3.78 14.52
CA VAL A 79 -6.92 4.97 15.18
C VAL A 79 -5.49 4.70 15.63
N GLY A 80 -4.62 5.66 15.39
CA GLY A 80 -3.22 5.59 15.79
C GLY A 80 -2.64 6.97 16.03
N LYS A 81 -1.34 7.00 16.32
CA LYS A 81 -0.52 8.19 16.51
C LYS A 81 0.62 8.18 15.52
N VAL A 82 1.13 9.37 15.22
CA VAL A 82 2.39 9.51 14.48
C VAL A 82 3.53 8.98 15.37
N LYS A 83 4.24 7.95 14.93
CA LYS A 83 5.17 7.20 15.80
C LYS A 83 6.35 6.62 15.03
N SER A 84 7.53 6.67 15.65
CA SER A 84 8.76 6.02 15.15
C SER A 84 8.61 4.50 15.06
N ALA A 85 9.49 3.84 14.30
CA ALA A 85 9.60 2.39 14.25
C ALA A 85 10.96 1.92 14.78
N LEU A 86 10.97 0.74 15.41
CA LEU A 86 12.18 0.07 15.89
C LEU A 86 12.42 -1.20 15.03
N PRO A 87 13.03 -1.06 13.85
CA PRO A 87 13.18 -2.19 12.92
C PRO A 87 14.18 -3.26 13.40
N GLY A 88 15.11 -2.89 14.28
CA GLY A 88 16.18 -3.75 14.79
C GLY A 88 16.94 -3.09 15.93
N GLU A 89 17.89 -3.81 16.52
CA GLU A 89 18.76 -3.31 17.59
C GLU A 89 19.58 -2.11 17.09
N GLY A 90 19.69 -1.06 17.91
CA GLY A 90 20.43 0.16 17.58
C GLY A 90 19.82 1.05 16.49
N ILE A 91 18.70 0.68 15.85
CA ILE A 91 18.13 1.41 14.72
C ILE A 91 16.77 2.01 15.09
N VAL A 92 16.62 3.31 14.87
CA VAL A 92 15.34 4.03 15.03
C VAL A 92 14.98 4.69 13.71
N TYR A 93 13.81 4.35 13.17
CA TYR A 93 13.20 5.13 12.10
C TYR A 93 12.38 6.25 12.72
N THR A 94 12.80 7.49 12.49
CA THR A 94 12.00 8.67 12.86
C THR A 94 10.67 8.67 12.10
N PRO A 95 9.61 9.25 12.67
CA PRO A 95 8.29 9.18 12.07
C PRO A 95 8.14 10.02 10.80
N PHE A 96 9.10 10.90 10.46
CA PHE A 96 8.99 11.81 9.33
C PHE A 96 10.15 11.63 8.35
N THR A 97 9.84 11.66 7.05
CA THR A 97 10.81 11.82 5.98
C THR A 97 10.67 13.22 5.37
N THR A 98 11.73 13.72 4.76
CA THR A 98 11.77 15.09 4.24
C THR A 98 12.28 15.16 2.80
N VAL A 99 12.11 16.33 2.18
CA VAL A 99 12.69 16.63 0.85
C VAL A 99 14.21 16.49 0.83
N ASP A 100 14.88 16.73 1.95
CA ASP A 100 16.33 16.51 2.08
C ASP A 100 16.69 15.03 1.94
N GLY A 101 15.91 14.15 2.58
CA GLY A 101 16.06 12.71 2.44
C GLY A 101 15.83 12.25 0.99
N LEU A 102 14.83 12.84 0.32
CA LEU A 102 14.54 12.58 -1.09
C LEU A 102 15.71 13.01 -2.00
N MET A 103 16.30 14.17 -1.77
CA MET A 103 17.48 14.64 -2.50
C MET A 103 18.74 13.83 -2.18
N ALA A 104 18.92 13.39 -0.93
CA ALA A 104 20.01 12.52 -0.53
C ALA A 104 19.94 11.17 -1.26
N ARG A 105 18.75 10.56 -1.37
CA ARG A 105 18.55 9.31 -2.12
C ARG A 105 18.88 9.45 -3.60
N LYS A 106 18.44 10.54 -4.25
CA LYS A 106 18.83 10.85 -5.64
C LYS A 106 20.36 10.88 -5.81
N ARG A 107 21.06 11.54 -4.88
CA ARG A 107 22.54 11.66 -4.93
C ARG A 107 23.22 10.30 -4.73
N MET A 108 22.81 9.56 -3.70
CA MET A 108 23.38 8.25 -3.35
C MET A 108 23.23 7.21 -4.46
N PHE A 109 22.11 7.24 -5.19
CA PHE A 109 21.78 6.26 -6.22
C PHE A 109 21.79 6.87 -7.63
N THR A 110 22.75 7.76 -7.91
CA THR A 110 22.92 8.37 -9.23
C THR A 110 23.09 7.30 -10.31
N GLY A 111 22.34 7.42 -11.42
CA GLY A 111 22.33 6.45 -12.52
C GLY A 111 21.25 5.36 -12.40
N ASN A 112 20.60 5.23 -11.23
CA ASN A 112 19.45 4.35 -11.08
C ASN A 112 18.15 5.11 -11.43
N ASN A 113 17.35 4.55 -12.35
CA ASN A 113 16.09 5.13 -12.80
C ASN A 113 15.04 5.25 -11.69
N ASP A 114 15.07 4.36 -10.69
CA ASP A 114 14.11 4.36 -9.57
C ASP A 114 14.28 5.57 -8.64
N PHE A 115 15.49 6.14 -8.60
CA PHE A 115 15.83 7.30 -7.76
C PHE A 115 15.96 8.59 -8.57
N ARG A 116 15.55 8.58 -9.85
CA ARG A 116 15.59 9.75 -10.71
C ARG A 116 14.43 10.70 -10.38
N LEU A 117 14.74 11.93 -10.02
CA LEU A 117 13.75 13.00 -9.85
C LEU A 117 13.59 13.83 -11.12
N PRO A 118 12.37 14.28 -11.45
CA PRO A 118 12.15 15.28 -12.48
C PRO A 118 12.97 16.55 -12.20
N ALA A 119 13.61 17.11 -13.24
CA ALA A 119 14.51 18.26 -13.10
C ALA A 119 13.83 19.47 -12.43
N ARG A 120 12.56 19.73 -12.80
CA ARG A 120 11.76 20.81 -12.20
C ARG A 120 11.53 20.60 -10.70
N LEU A 121 11.25 19.38 -10.26
CA LEU A 121 11.04 19.07 -8.85
C LEU A 121 12.31 19.32 -8.03
N GLY A 122 13.45 18.86 -8.55
CA GLY A 122 14.76 19.13 -7.93
C GLY A 122 15.05 20.64 -7.82
N SER A 123 14.78 21.41 -8.89
CA SER A 123 15.00 22.86 -8.87
C SER A 123 14.12 23.60 -7.86
N LEU A 124 12.87 23.17 -7.66
CA LEU A 124 11.99 23.76 -6.64
C LEU A 124 12.53 23.51 -5.22
N ILE A 125 13.04 22.30 -4.96
CA ILE A 125 13.65 21.93 -3.68
C ILE A 125 14.94 22.73 -3.44
N ASP A 126 15.82 22.81 -4.44
CA ASP A 126 17.10 23.54 -4.33
C ASP A 126 16.89 25.04 -4.08
N LYS A 127 15.81 25.63 -4.64
CA LYS A 127 15.42 27.03 -4.41
C LYS A 127 14.65 27.26 -3.10
N GLN A 128 14.32 26.19 -2.37
CA GLN A 128 13.47 26.21 -1.18
C GLN A 128 12.10 26.89 -1.42
N ASP A 129 11.54 26.76 -2.62
CA ASP A 129 10.24 27.35 -2.94
C ASP A 129 9.09 26.44 -2.45
N PHE A 130 8.88 26.42 -1.14
CA PHE A 130 7.94 25.52 -0.46
C PHE A 130 6.54 26.10 -0.20
N GLY A 131 6.29 27.33 -0.64
CA GLY A 131 4.99 27.99 -0.42
C GLY A 131 4.75 28.29 1.06
N THR A 132 3.49 28.15 1.50
CA THR A 132 3.06 28.55 2.86
C THR A 132 2.73 27.38 3.79
N TYR A 133 2.97 26.14 3.36
CA TYR A 133 2.58 24.94 4.12
C TYR A 133 3.54 24.59 5.27
N TRP A 134 4.76 25.12 5.24
CA TRP A 134 5.77 24.91 6.29
C TRP A 134 6.24 26.27 6.79
N LYS A 135 6.71 26.32 8.04
CA LYS A 135 7.26 27.55 8.61
C LYS A 135 8.56 27.91 7.92
N ALA A 136 8.91 29.20 7.92
CA ALA A 136 10.21 29.64 7.43
C ALA A 136 11.34 28.92 8.17
N GLY A 137 12.23 28.26 7.44
CA GLY A 137 13.32 27.45 7.99
C GLY A 137 12.96 26.02 8.40
N GLU A 138 11.69 25.60 8.27
CA GLU A 138 11.30 24.19 8.47
C GLU A 138 11.62 23.37 7.21
N THR A 139 12.25 22.20 7.40
CA THR A 139 12.43 21.26 6.28
C THR A 139 11.10 20.58 5.94
N PRO A 140 10.62 20.68 4.69
CA PRO A 140 9.36 20.07 4.28
C PRO A 140 9.34 18.56 4.46
N VAL A 141 8.30 18.08 5.14
CA VAL A 141 7.99 16.65 5.31
C VAL A 141 7.34 16.10 4.04
N CYS A 142 7.80 14.94 3.58
CA CYS A 142 7.21 14.20 2.45
C CYS A 142 6.21 13.15 2.91
N CYS A 143 6.64 12.29 3.84
CA CYS A 143 5.82 11.22 4.39
C CYS A 143 5.97 11.14 5.90
N PHE A 144 4.99 10.50 6.54
CA PHE A 144 5.06 10.16 7.94
C PHE A 144 4.56 8.74 8.25
N LEU A 145 5.00 8.22 9.38
CA LEU A 145 4.62 6.91 9.92
C LEU A 145 3.52 7.06 10.96
N THR A 146 2.53 6.16 10.93
CA THR A 146 1.59 6.01 12.06
C THR A 146 1.55 4.56 12.55
N ASP A 147 1.04 4.35 13.76
CA ASP A 147 0.78 3.02 14.31
C ASP A 147 -0.67 2.55 14.11
N ALA A 148 -1.43 3.19 13.22
CA ALA A 148 -2.72 2.69 12.78
C ALA A 148 -2.56 1.32 12.07
N ASN A 149 -3.53 0.44 12.26
CA ASN A 149 -3.53 -0.89 11.65
C ASN A 149 -4.13 -0.84 10.24
N THR A 150 -3.30 -1.06 9.23
CA THR A 150 -3.70 -1.08 7.81
C THR A 150 -3.34 -2.41 7.15
N ALA A 151 -4.06 -2.75 6.09
CA ALA A 151 -3.87 -3.99 5.35
C ALA A 151 -3.92 -3.74 3.83
N ALA A 152 -3.82 -4.80 3.04
CA ALA A 152 -4.07 -4.71 1.60
C ALA A 152 -5.50 -4.20 1.36
N GLY A 153 -5.64 -3.16 0.53
CA GLY A 153 -6.89 -2.43 0.32
C GLY A 153 -6.96 -1.09 1.06
N SER A 154 -6.04 -0.80 1.97
CA SER A 154 -5.97 0.52 2.65
C SER A 154 -5.24 1.60 1.84
N SER A 155 -4.69 1.29 0.66
CA SER A 155 -4.05 2.29 -0.20
C SER A 155 -5.06 3.36 -0.65
N GLY A 156 -4.68 4.63 -0.54
CA GLY A 156 -5.57 5.77 -0.80
C GLY A 156 -6.47 6.15 0.37
N SER A 157 -6.39 5.46 1.52
CA SER A 157 -7.22 5.80 2.68
C SER A 157 -6.89 7.19 3.22
N PRO A 158 -7.90 8.04 3.52
CA PRO A 158 -7.67 9.34 4.12
C PRO A 158 -7.20 9.17 5.57
N VAL A 159 -6.14 9.89 5.93
CA VAL A 159 -5.66 9.98 7.32
C VAL A 159 -6.14 11.30 7.90
N LEU A 160 -6.98 11.21 8.93
CA LEU A 160 -7.62 12.36 9.56
C LEU A 160 -6.97 12.68 10.91
N ASN A 161 -6.88 13.96 11.26
CA ASN A 161 -6.50 14.37 12.60
C ASN A 161 -7.68 14.27 13.60
N GLY A 162 -7.44 14.64 14.87
CA GLY A 162 -8.47 14.61 15.92
C GLY A 162 -9.66 15.57 15.70
N LYS A 163 -9.61 16.44 14.69
CA LYS A 163 -10.71 17.34 14.27
C LYS A 163 -11.44 16.84 13.01
N GLY A 164 -11.04 15.69 12.46
CA GLY A 164 -11.59 15.16 11.21
C GLY A 164 -11.03 15.82 9.94
N GLU A 165 -9.92 16.55 10.03
CA GLU A 165 -9.29 17.21 8.87
C GLU A 165 -8.26 16.26 8.22
N LEU A 166 -8.21 16.24 6.90
CA LEU A 166 -7.26 15.43 6.14
C LEU A 166 -5.82 15.91 6.36
N VAL A 167 -4.97 15.05 6.90
CA VAL A 167 -3.54 15.32 7.15
C VAL A 167 -2.60 14.48 6.31
N GLY A 168 -3.12 13.46 5.63
CA GLY A 168 -2.32 12.68 4.69
C GLY A 168 -3.10 11.58 3.99
N ILE A 169 -2.43 10.89 3.08
CA ILE A 169 -2.99 9.77 2.32
C ILE A 169 -2.13 8.53 2.55
N ASN A 170 -2.74 7.48 3.10
CA ASN A 170 -2.06 6.22 3.33
C ASN A 170 -1.73 5.56 1.98
N PHE A 171 -0.50 5.08 1.78
CA PHE A 171 -0.15 4.38 0.55
C PHE A 171 0.49 3.02 0.78
N ASP A 172 1.21 2.82 1.89
CA ASP A 172 1.96 1.58 2.10
C ASP A 172 2.22 1.29 3.59
N ARG A 173 3.04 0.27 3.88
CA ARG A 173 3.52 -0.15 5.21
C ARG A 173 5.02 -0.39 5.16
N ILE A 174 5.69 -0.24 6.29
CA ILE A 174 7.12 -0.56 6.36
C ILE A 174 7.33 -2.07 6.26
N TRP A 175 8.53 -2.48 5.85
CA TRP A 175 8.91 -3.89 5.71
C TRP A 175 8.61 -4.74 6.95
N GLN A 176 8.96 -4.25 8.14
CA GLN A 176 8.72 -4.94 9.41
C GLN A 176 7.23 -5.04 9.77
N GLY A 177 6.38 -4.24 9.10
CA GLY A 177 4.94 -4.25 9.25
C GLY A 177 4.21 -5.19 8.28
N VAL A 178 4.89 -5.88 7.37
CA VAL A 178 4.24 -6.80 6.41
C VAL A 178 3.51 -7.94 7.14
N SER A 179 4.05 -8.40 8.27
CA SER A 179 3.43 -9.44 9.11
C SER A 179 2.16 -8.98 9.83
N SER A 180 1.80 -7.69 9.79
CA SER A 180 0.61 -7.15 10.48
C SER A 180 -0.71 -7.78 10.03
N THR A 181 -0.74 -8.45 8.88
CA THR A 181 -1.91 -9.23 8.44
C THR A 181 -2.10 -10.52 9.23
N TYR A 182 -1.07 -10.98 9.92
CA TYR A 182 -1.11 -12.14 10.81
C TYR A 182 -1.04 -11.71 12.27
N GLU A 183 -0.05 -10.88 12.61
CA GLU A 183 0.15 -10.35 13.95
C GLU A 183 0.66 -8.91 13.89
N TRP A 184 -0.09 -7.99 14.49
CA TRP A 184 0.30 -6.60 14.61
C TRP A 184 1.25 -6.41 15.80
N ASN A 185 2.37 -5.72 15.56
CA ASN A 185 3.41 -5.50 16.57
C ASN A 185 3.53 -4.00 16.91
N PRO A 186 3.39 -3.60 18.19
CA PRO A 186 3.39 -2.19 18.59
C PRO A 186 4.70 -1.43 18.33
N GLU A 187 5.82 -2.12 18.26
CA GLU A 187 7.14 -1.52 18.04
C GLU A 187 7.49 -1.43 16.54
N LYS A 188 6.98 -2.36 15.74
CA LYS A 188 7.37 -2.58 14.35
C LYS A 188 6.31 -2.20 13.32
N SER A 189 5.04 -2.47 13.58
CA SER A 189 3.98 -2.25 12.58
C SER A 189 3.71 -0.77 12.39
N ARG A 190 4.08 -0.24 11.22
CA ARG A 190 3.77 1.14 10.81
C ARG A 190 3.22 1.17 9.40
N ASN A 191 2.23 2.03 9.20
CA ASN A 191 1.79 2.44 7.87
C ASN A 191 2.53 3.72 7.45
N ILE A 192 2.66 3.89 6.13
CA ILE A 192 3.35 5.00 5.49
C ILE A 192 2.30 5.89 4.83
N VAL A 193 2.33 7.17 5.21
CA VAL A 193 1.35 8.17 4.81
C VAL A 193 2.07 9.32 4.12
N VAL A 194 1.58 9.76 2.95
CA VAL A 194 2.07 10.99 2.32
C VAL A 194 1.49 12.19 3.06
N ASP A 195 2.33 13.14 3.45
CA ASP A 195 1.91 14.37 4.12
C ASP A 195 1.07 15.23 3.17
N ILE A 196 -0.11 15.68 3.64
CA ILE A 196 -1.01 16.48 2.80
C ILE A 196 -0.35 17.78 2.33
N ARG A 197 0.54 18.36 3.15
CA ARG A 197 1.31 19.57 2.79
C ARG A 197 2.21 19.33 1.59
N TYR A 198 2.83 18.15 1.51
CA TYR A 198 3.64 17.75 0.36
C TYR A 198 2.80 17.63 -0.90
N ILE A 199 1.60 17.03 -0.80
CA ILE A 199 0.67 16.92 -1.92
C ILE A 199 0.24 18.31 -2.40
N LEU A 200 -0.17 19.19 -1.48
CA LEU A 200 -0.60 20.55 -1.82
C LEU A 200 0.55 21.36 -2.46
N TRP A 201 1.77 21.23 -1.95
CA TRP A 201 2.95 21.85 -2.55
C TRP A 201 3.24 21.34 -3.97
N VAL A 202 3.15 20.04 -4.21
CA VAL A 202 3.31 19.48 -5.56
C VAL A 202 2.25 20.05 -6.51
N ILE A 203 0.98 20.15 -6.07
CA ILE A 203 -0.10 20.73 -6.87
C ILE A 203 0.16 22.22 -7.15
N GLU A 204 0.60 22.97 -6.15
CA GLU A 204 0.83 24.42 -6.27
C GLU A 204 2.07 24.74 -7.13
N LYS A 205 3.22 24.15 -6.80
CA LYS A 205 4.52 24.57 -7.34
C LYS A 205 4.98 23.73 -8.52
N TYR A 206 4.76 22.42 -8.46
CA TYR A 206 5.21 21.51 -9.51
C TYR A 206 4.23 21.43 -10.67
N SER A 207 2.95 21.16 -10.42
CA SER A 207 1.94 21.08 -11.49
C SER A 207 1.31 22.43 -11.86
N ALA A 208 1.52 23.46 -11.04
CA ALA A 208 0.93 24.80 -11.22
C ALA A 208 -0.59 24.78 -11.43
N SER A 209 -1.29 23.88 -10.72
CA SER A 209 -2.71 23.58 -10.92
C SER A 209 -3.58 24.30 -9.90
N ALA A 210 -3.54 25.64 -9.90
CA ALA A 210 -4.24 26.49 -8.93
C ALA A 210 -5.76 26.24 -8.87
N TYR A 211 -6.38 25.83 -9.99
CA TYR A 211 -7.81 25.52 -10.04
C TYR A 211 -8.23 24.40 -9.07
N LEU A 212 -7.37 23.38 -8.88
CA LEU A 212 -7.63 22.31 -7.90
C LEU A 212 -7.58 22.85 -6.47
N LEU A 213 -6.63 23.74 -6.18
CA LEU A 213 -6.48 24.33 -4.85
C LEU A 213 -7.68 25.23 -4.49
N ASN A 214 -8.27 25.89 -5.48
CA ASN A 214 -9.45 26.72 -5.29
C ASN A 214 -10.72 25.90 -4.96
N GLU A 215 -10.76 24.62 -5.33
CA GLU A 215 -11.86 23.71 -4.99
C GLU A 215 -11.76 23.20 -3.54
N LEU A 216 -10.55 23.21 -2.97
CA LEU A 216 -10.27 22.65 -1.65
C LEU A 216 -10.47 23.67 -0.53
N LYS A 217 -11.15 23.24 0.54
CA LYS A 217 -11.18 23.98 1.81
C LYS A 217 -9.96 23.62 2.64
N VAL A 218 -8.92 24.45 2.59
CA VAL A 218 -7.68 24.27 3.35
C VAL A 218 -7.72 25.09 4.64
N ASN A 219 -7.75 24.42 5.79
CA ASN A 219 -7.58 25.07 7.09
C ASN A 219 -6.06 25.25 7.32
N ARG A 220 -5.61 26.50 7.44
CA ARG A 220 -4.20 26.87 7.63
C ARG A 220 -3.87 27.14 9.09
#